data_AF-A0A2T7FT63-F1
#
_entry.id   AF-A0A2T7FT63-F1
#
_cell.length_a   1.000
_cell.length_b   1.000
_cell.length_c   1.000
_cell.angle_alpha   90.00
_cell.angle_beta   90.00
_cell.angle_gamma   90.00
#
_symmetry.space_group_name_H-M   'P 1'
#
loop_
_entity.id
_entity.type
_entity.pdbx_description
1 polymer ?
#
loop_
_entity_poly.entity_id
_entity_poly.type
_entity_poly.pdbx_seq_one_letter_code
_entity_poly.pdbx_strand_id
1 'polypeptide(L)'
;MMRKPIYTNAEIIEAGENLLLRRGSEVSATDIHKELGGKGKYSRVRNLWEAHCATREEEQSNDDPLPDEVQEQIDQAIVGLEKSMRDLVQAQISRMTEQSVRQFAIRERDFVLLEKANAKKVQALEAEIAYLTERLDEFCATEEEEHVSENADRAHERSVSAKPAPAPVAPVAARKTPDRPLPRTHRPAQKTARQPSARPKKSPQQERTRS
;
A
#
# COMPACT_ATOMS: atom_id res chain seq x y z
N MET A 1 44.67 64.83 -18.50
CA MET A 1 43.34 65.12 -17.93
C MET A 1 42.56 63.82 -17.79
N MET A 2 42.26 63.39 -16.56
CA MET A 2 41.42 62.21 -16.32
C MET A 2 39.99 62.54 -16.77
N ARG A 3 39.44 61.78 -17.74
CA ARG A 3 38.04 61.95 -18.17
C ARG A 3 37.13 61.54 -17.02
N LYS A 4 36.16 62.40 -16.67
CA LYS A 4 35.16 62.08 -15.65
C LYS A 4 34.32 60.89 -16.12
N PRO A 5 33.98 59.94 -15.22
CA PRO A 5 33.04 58.87 -15.54
C PRO A 5 31.70 59.42 -16.02
N ILE A 6 31.03 58.69 -16.91
CA ILE A 6 29.72 59.05 -17.48
C ILE A 6 28.63 59.01 -16.40
N TYR A 7 28.72 58.04 -15.48
CA TYR A 7 27.84 57.89 -14.33
C TYR A 7 28.63 57.96 -13.04
N THR A 8 28.07 58.62 -12.04
CA THR A 8 28.64 58.67 -10.69
C THR A 8 28.43 57.33 -9.96
N ASN A 9 29.14 57.12 -8.85
CA ASN A 9 28.96 55.89 -8.07
C ASN A 9 27.54 55.79 -7.50
N ALA A 10 26.99 56.93 -7.03
CA ALA A 10 25.65 57.02 -6.47
C ALA A 10 24.59 56.64 -7.52
N GLU A 11 24.69 57.17 -8.74
CA GLU A 11 23.75 56.85 -9.83
C GLU A 11 23.73 55.35 -10.18
N ILE A 12 24.88 54.68 -10.12
CA ILE A 12 24.97 53.25 -10.40
C ILE A 12 24.28 52.42 -9.32
N ILE A 13 24.48 52.80 -8.04
CA ILE A 13 23.85 52.13 -6.90
C ILE A 13 22.34 52.38 -6.90
N GLU A 14 21.91 53.64 -7.07
CA GLU A 14 20.51 54.03 -7.12
C GLU A 14 19.75 53.34 -8.26
N ALA A 15 20.38 53.17 -9.43
CA ALA A 15 19.79 52.40 -10.53
C ALA A 15 19.58 50.92 -10.15
N GLY A 16 20.51 50.32 -9.42
CA GLY A 16 20.38 48.97 -8.89
C GLY A 16 19.29 48.82 -7.83
N GLU A 17 19.21 49.76 -6.90
CA GLU A 17 18.16 49.78 -5.87
C GLU A 17 16.77 50.00 -6.46
N ASN A 18 16.64 50.91 -7.41
CA ASN A 18 15.38 51.12 -8.13
C ASN A 18 14.95 49.87 -8.90
N LEU A 19 15.89 49.11 -9.47
CA LEU A 19 15.58 47.84 -10.12
C LEU A 19 15.15 46.77 -9.10
N LEU A 20 15.77 46.73 -7.92
CA LEU A 20 15.37 45.82 -6.83
C LEU A 20 13.94 46.13 -6.37
N LEU A 21 13.63 47.42 -6.16
CA LEU A 21 12.29 47.87 -5.76
C LEU A 21 11.22 47.56 -6.82
N ARG A 22 11.54 47.74 -8.11
CA ARG A 22 10.60 47.49 -9.21
C ARG A 22 10.36 46.00 -9.47
N ARG A 23 11.38 45.14 -9.32
CA ARG A 23 11.30 43.71 -9.67
C ARG A 23 11.04 42.79 -8.48
N GLY A 24 11.41 43.20 -7.26
CA GLY A 24 11.32 42.36 -6.06
C GLY A 24 12.21 41.11 -6.10
N SER A 25 13.18 41.05 -7.00
CA SER A 25 14.09 39.92 -7.23
C SER A 25 15.53 40.39 -7.43
N GLU A 26 16.50 39.49 -7.26
CA GLU A 26 17.93 39.80 -7.39
C GLU A 26 18.25 40.51 -8.71
N VAL A 27 18.97 41.63 -8.60
CA VAL A 27 19.39 42.46 -9.73
C VAL A 27 20.83 42.13 -10.09
N SER A 28 21.08 41.76 -11.35
CA SER A 28 22.43 41.59 -11.86
C SER A 28 23.03 42.93 -12.25
N ALA A 29 24.36 43.06 -12.12
CA ALA A 29 25.11 44.19 -12.69
C ALA A 29 24.84 44.40 -14.19
N THR A 30 24.46 43.33 -14.90
CA THR A 30 24.09 43.39 -16.33
C THR A 30 22.78 44.14 -16.55
N ASP A 31 21.81 43.97 -15.65
CA ASP A 31 20.53 44.67 -15.70
C ASP A 31 20.72 46.16 -15.38
N ILE A 32 21.55 46.47 -14.39
CA ILE A 32 21.92 47.86 -14.05
C ILE A 32 22.60 48.53 -15.23
N HIS A 33 23.52 47.82 -15.89
CA HIS A 33 24.19 48.37 -17.06
C HIS A 33 23.23 48.66 -18.22
N LYS A 34 22.22 47.79 -18.42
CA LYS A 34 21.16 48.00 -19.42
C LYS A 34 20.25 49.19 -19.05
N GLU A 35 19.89 49.33 -17.78
CA GLU A 35 19.08 50.45 -17.28
C GLU A 35 19.81 51.79 -17.45
N LEU A 36 21.13 51.81 -17.25
CA LEU A 36 22.01 52.94 -17.56
C LEU A 36 22.28 53.12 -19.07
N GLY A 37 21.46 52.52 -19.93
CA GLY A 37 21.54 52.67 -21.39
C GLY A 37 22.77 52.06 -22.04
N GLY A 38 23.45 51.10 -21.39
CA GLY A 38 24.61 50.41 -21.96
C GLY A 38 25.87 51.29 -22.07
N LYS A 39 25.89 52.47 -21.42
CA LYS A 39 27.03 53.39 -21.48
C LYS A 39 27.97 53.21 -20.30
N GLY A 40 29.27 53.39 -20.52
CA GLY A 40 30.30 53.25 -19.49
C GLY A 40 30.97 51.86 -19.46
N LYS A 41 31.85 51.64 -18.48
CA LYS A 41 32.55 50.36 -18.30
C LYS A 41 31.73 49.43 -17.42
N TYR A 42 31.29 48.31 -17.97
CA TYR A 42 30.56 47.28 -17.22
C TYR A 42 31.29 46.79 -15.96
N SER A 43 32.61 46.62 -16.03
CA SER A 43 33.41 46.18 -14.87
C SER A 43 33.29 47.14 -13.68
N ARG A 44 33.08 48.44 -13.92
CA ARG A 44 32.83 49.41 -12.84
C ARG A 44 31.46 49.20 -12.20
N VAL A 45 30.43 48.99 -13.02
CA VAL A 45 29.06 48.72 -12.55
C VAL A 45 29.03 47.44 -11.72
N ARG A 46 29.67 46.38 -12.23
CA ARG A 46 29.82 45.12 -11.52
C ARG A 46 30.51 45.29 -10.17
N ASN A 47 31.72 45.86 -10.14
CA ASN A 47 32.48 45.97 -8.90
C ASN A 47 31.77 46.86 -7.85
N LEU A 48 31.12 47.94 -8.29
CA LEU A 48 30.36 48.81 -7.38
C LEU A 48 29.13 48.11 -6.83
N TRP A 49 28.41 47.37 -7.68
CA TRP A 49 27.22 46.64 -7.25
C TRP A 49 27.56 45.47 -6.33
N GLU A 50 28.59 44.69 -6.65
CA GLU A 50 29.07 43.60 -5.80
C GLU A 50 29.56 44.13 -4.44
N ALA A 51 30.30 45.25 -4.41
CA ALA A 51 30.71 45.87 -3.15
C ALA A 51 29.51 46.39 -2.34
N HIS A 52 28.50 46.95 -3.01
CA HIS A 52 27.27 47.40 -2.36
C HIS A 52 26.44 46.22 -1.80
N CYS A 53 26.33 45.12 -2.54
CA CYS A 53 25.69 43.90 -2.05
C CYS A 53 26.44 43.32 -0.85
N ALA A 54 27.77 43.26 -0.89
CA ALA A 54 28.57 42.73 0.21
C ALA A 54 28.42 43.57 1.49
N THR A 55 28.46 44.89 1.39
CA THR A 55 28.26 45.79 2.55
C THR A 55 26.85 45.69 3.10
N ARG A 56 25.83 45.56 2.23
CA ARG A 56 24.45 45.35 2.65
C ARG A 56 24.24 43.98 3.32
N GLU A 57 24.87 42.92 2.84
CA GLU A 57 24.84 41.61 3.49
C GLU A 57 25.51 41.64 4.88
N GLU A 58 26.62 42.37 5.02
CA GLU A 58 27.26 42.61 6.33
C GLU A 58 26.34 43.42 7.27
N GLU A 59 25.62 44.42 6.77
CA GLU A 59 24.67 45.20 7.57
C GLU A 59 23.40 44.40 7.93
N GLN A 60 22.89 43.56 7.02
CA GLN A 60 21.71 42.70 7.24
C GLN A 60 22.01 41.45 8.06
N SER A 61 23.26 40.99 8.09
CA SER A 61 23.70 39.89 8.95
C SER A 61 24.03 40.32 10.38
N ASN A 62 23.93 41.61 10.70
CA ASN A 62 23.75 42.01 12.09
C ASN A 62 22.42 41.42 12.54
N ASP A 63 22.49 40.29 13.24
CA ASP A 63 21.40 39.62 13.94
C ASP A 63 20.88 40.53 15.07
N ASP A 64 20.32 41.68 14.71
CA ASP A 64 19.55 42.49 15.64
C ASP A 64 18.32 41.65 16.02
N PRO A 65 18.17 41.30 17.31
CA PRO A 65 17.06 40.46 17.73
C PRO A 65 15.74 41.16 17.37
N LEU A 66 14.80 40.37 16.85
CA LEU A 66 13.44 40.84 16.62
C LEU A 66 12.89 41.45 17.92
N PRO A 67 12.10 42.54 17.84
CA PRO A 67 11.43 43.07 19.01
C PRO A 67 10.66 41.97 19.75
N ASP A 68 10.76 41.93 21.08
CA ASP A 68 10.17 40.88 21.91
C ASP A 68 8.69 40.65 21.61
N GLU A 69 7.94 41.71 21.28
CA GLU A 69 6.53 41.65 20.90
C GLU A 69 6.27 40.84 19.63
N VAL A 70 7.17 40.91 18.64
CA VAL A 70 7.08 40.12 17.41
C VAL A 70 7.45 38.67 17.71
N GLN A 71 8.48 38.47 18.54
CA GLN A 71 8.90 37.13 18.95
C GLN A 71 7.80 36.40 19.73
N GLU A 72 7.13 37.07 20.67
CA GLU A 72 6.00 36.52 21.41
C GLU A 72 4.82 36.18 20.50
N GLN A 73 4.53 37.00 19.49
CA GLN A 73 3.48 36.71 18.51
C GLN A 73 3.82 35.48 17.66
N ILE A 74 5.08 35.33 17.26
CA ILE A 74 5.57 34.15 16.54
C ILE A 74 5.41 32.91 17.43
N ASP A 75 5.85 32.98 18.68
CA ASP A 75 5.76 31.85 19.62
C ASP A 75 4.30 31.46 19.90
N GLN A 76 3.40 32.44 20.07
CA GLN A 76 1.96 32.18 20.21
C GLN A 76 1.37 31.55 18.95
N ALA A 77 1.77 31.99 17.76
CA ALA A 77 1.32 31.42 16.51
C ALA A 77 1.81 29.97 16.35
N ILE A 78 3.05 29.68 16.73
CA ILE A 78 3.63 28.33 16.72
C ILE A 78 2.84 27.43 17.67
N VAL A 79 2.62 27.84 18.92
CA VAL A 79 1.84 27.06 19.90
C VAL A 79 0.40 26.83 19.41
N GLY A 80 -0.21 27.84 18.79
CA GLY A 80 -1.54 27.74 18.18
C GLY A 80 -1.59 26.72 17.03
N LEU A 81 -0.60 26.76 16.15
CA LEU A 81 -0.47 25.82 15.04
C LEU A 81 -0.24 24.38 15.54
N GLU A 82 0.67 24.19 16.49
CA GLU A 82 0.95 22.89 17.08
C GLU A 82 -0.29 22.28 17.74
N LYS A 83 -1.07 23.10 18.45
CA LYS A 83 -2.33 22.68 19.05
C LYS A 83 -3.33 22.28 17.97
N SER A 84 -3.49 23.09 16.93
CA SER A 84 -4.39 22.80 15.81
C SER A 84 -4.01 21.50 15.09
N MET A 85 -2.72 21.27 14.85
CA MET A 85 -2.23 20.03 14.25
C MET A 85 -2.49 18.81 15.15
N ARG A 86 -2.25 18.93 16.45
CA ARG A 86 -2.56 17.86 17.42
C ARG A 86 -4.05 17.54 17.44
N ASP A 87 -4.91 18.56 17.51
CA ASP A 87 -6.36 18.41 17.53
C ASP A 87 -6.86 17.72 16.24
N LEU A 88 -6.32 18.11 15.08
CA LEU A 88 -6.65 17.51 13.79
C LEU A 88 -6.27 16.03 13.73
N VAL A 89 -5.04 15.69 14.14
CA VAL A 89 -4.56 14.31 14.15
C VAL A 89 -5.38 13.47 15.13
N GLN A 90 -5.68 13.99 16.31
CA GLN A 90 -6.50 13.29 17.30
C GLN A 90 -7.93 13.06 16.81
N ALA A 91 -8.54 14.05 16.14
CA ALA A 91 -9.84 13.92 15.53
C ALA A 91 -9.84 12.86 14.40
N GLN A 92 -8.78 12.82 13.59
CA GLN A 92 -8.63 11.83 12.53
C GLN A 92 -8.48 10.41 13.11
N ILE A 93 -7.64 10.23 14.14
CA ILE A 93 -7.49 8.94 14.83
C ILE A 93 -8.84 8.49 15.41
N SER A 94 -9.56 9.38 16.07
CA SER A 94 -10.88 9.09 16.66
C SER A 94 -11.88 8.64 15.60
N ARG A 95 -11.93 9.33 14.45
CA ARG A 95 -12.82 8.95 13.34
C ARG A 95 -12.43 7.60 12.74
N MET A 96 -11.14 7.36 12.51
CA MET A 96 -10.68 6.10 11.92
C MET A 96 -10.90 4.91 12.85
N THR A 97 -10.66 5.09 14.14
CA THR A 97 -10.90 4.05 15.15
C THR A 97 -12.39 3.75 15.27
N GLU A 98 -13.25 4.77 15.31
CA GLU A 98 -14.70 4.57 15.32
C GLU A 98 -15.19 3.82 14.07
N GLN A 99 -14.72 4.20 12.87
CA GLN A 99 -15.04 3.49 11.64
C GLN A 99 -14.55 2.04 11.68
N SER A 100 -13.35 1.80 12.20
CA SER A 100 -12.79 0.45 12.32
C SER A 100 -13.61 -0.42 13.27
N VAL A 101 -13.99 0.10 14.44
CA VAL A 101 -14.86 -0.60 15.40
C VAL A 101 -16.21 -0.96 14.77
N ARG A 102 -16.84 -0.02 14.06
CA ARG A 102 -18.10 -0.30 13.34
C ARG A 102 -17.93 -1.41 12.30
N GLN A 103 -16.84 -1.40 11.55
CA GLN A 103 -16.56 -2.46 10.56
C GLN A 103 -16.31 -3.81 11.21
N PHE A 104 -15.59 -3.86 12.33
CA PHE A 104 -15.37 -5.08 13.09
C PHE A 104 -16.69 -5.67 13.60
N ALA A 105 -17.58 -4.84 14.17
CA ALA A 105 -18.89 -5.29 14.64
C ALA A 105 -19.75 -5.88 13.52
N ILE A 106 -19.74 -5.29 12.32
CA ILE A 106 -20.46 -5.84 11.16
C ILE A 106 -19.88 -7.20 10.75
N ARG A 107 -18.55 -7.29 10.64
CA ARG A 107 -17.87 -8.54 10.24
C ARG A 107 -18.10 -9.66 11.25
N GLU A 108 -18.08 -9.35 12.54
CA GLU A 108 -18.34 -10.32 13.59
C GLU A 108 -19.76 -10.88 13.50
N ARG A 109 -20.76 -10.01 13.30
CA ARG A 109 -22.15 -10.42 13.06
C ARG A 109 -22.27 -11.32 11.82
N ASP A 110 -21.64 -10.92 10.72
CA ASP A 110 -21.70 -11.68 9.47
C ASP A 110 -20.97 -13.04 9.61
N PHE A 111 -19.89 -13.09 10.39
CA PHE A 111 -19.17 -14.33 10.71
C PHE A 111 -20.05 -15.31 11.49
N VAL A 112 -20.77 -14.83 12.52
CA VAL A 112 -21.69 -15.67 13.30
C VAL A 112 -22.81 -16.26 12.42
N LEU A 113 -23.32 -15.48 11.46
CA LEU A 113 -24.32 -15.98 10.51
C LEU A 113 -23.73 -17.05 9.58
N LEU A 114 -22.51 -16.83 9.08
CA LEU A 114 -21.81 -17.77 8.23
C LEU A 114 -21.47 -19.06 8.97
N GLU A 115 -21.04 -18.98 10.24
CA GLU A 115 -20.75 -20.12 11.10
C GLU A 115 -22.01 -20.98 11.31
N LYS A 116 -23.16 -20.36 11.61
CA LYS A 116 -24.44 -21.07 11.72
C LYS A 116 -24.85 -21.76 10.41
N ALA A 117 -24.66 -21.10 9.27
CA ALA A 117 -24.96 -21.69 7.97
C ALA A 117 -24.03 -22.88 7.66
N ASN A 118 -22.73 -22.74 7.96
CA ASN A 118 -21.75 -23.81 7.81
C ASN A 118 -22.04 -24.99 8.74
N ALA A 119 -22.38 -24.74 10.01
CA ALA A 119 -22.74 -25.79 10.96
C ALA A 119 -23.93 -26.64 10.47
N LYS A 120 -24.97 -25.98 9.92
CA LYS A 120 -26.10 -26.70 9.29
C LYS A 120 -25.68 -27.55 8.11
N LYS A 121 -24.77 -27.04 7.28
CA LYS A 121 -24.26 -27.79 6.11
C LYS A 121 -23.43 -28.99 6.54
N VAL A 122 -22.58 -28.83 7.56
CA VAL A 122 -21.80 -29.93 8.13
C VAL A 122 -22.73 -31.01 8.68
N GLN A 123 -23.74 -30.64 9.47
CA GLN A 123 -24.71 -31.58 10.00
C GLN A 123 -25.47 -32.33 8.89
N ALA A 124 -25.85 -31.64 7.81
CA ALA A 124 -26.51 -32.28 6.67
C ALA A 124 -25.58 -33.30 5.96
N LEU A 125 -24.32 -32.94 5.75
CA LEU A 125 -23.33 -33.83 5.15
C LEU A 125 -22.99 -35.01 6.06
N GLU A 126 -22.91 -34.81 7.38
CA GLU A 126 -22.71 -35.89 8.36
C GLU A 126 -23.88 -36.88 8.34
N ALA A 127 -25.12 -36.38 8.26
CA ALA A 127 -26.30 -37.23 8.13
C ALA A 127 -26.31 -38.02 6.81
N GLU A 128 -25.90 -37.39 5.71
CA GLU A 128 -25.78 -38.07 4.40
C GLU A 128 -24.68 -39.14 4.43
N ILE A 129 -23.53 -38.87 5.05
CA ILE A 129 -22.47 -39.86 5.24
C ILE A 129 -22.99 -41.03 6.07
N ALA A 130 -23.69 -40.77 7.17
CA ALA A 130 -24.25 -41.83 8.02
C ALA A 130 -25.24 -42.70 7.24
N TYR A 131 -26.17 -42.08 6.49
CA TYR A 131 -27.13 -42.79 5.65
C TYR A 131 -26.46 -43.64 4.57
N LEU A 132 -25.45 -43.10 3.88
CA LEU A 132 -24.72 -43.85 2.86
C LEU A 132 -23.89 -44.98 3.47
N THR A 133 -23.37 -44.79 4.68
CA THR A 133 -22.62 -45.82 5.41
C THR A 133 -23.54 -46.97 5.81
N GLU A 134 -24.69 -46.68 6.42
CA GLU A 134 -25.71 -47.68 6.77
C GLU A 134 -26.15 -48.48 5.54
N ARG A 135 -26.41 -47.80 4.42
CA ARG A 135 -26.79 -48.47 3.17
C ARG A 135 -25.68 -49.35 2.61
N LEU A 136 -24.41 -48.95 2.74
CA LEU A 136 -23.28 -49.79 2.34
C LEU A 136 -23.14 -51.01 3.24
N ASP A 137 -23.32 -50.84 4.55
CA ASP A 137 -23.29 -51.95 5.51
C ASP A 137 -24.41 -52.96 5.24
N GLU A 138 -25.62 -52.50 4.90
CA GLU A 138 -26.73 -53.34 4.46
C GLU A 138 -26.37 -54.13 3.18
N PHE A 139 -25.81 -53.48 2.17
CA PHE A 139 -25.37 -54.16 0.95
C PHE A 139 -24.30 -55.21 1.25
N CYS A 140 -23.29 -54.88 2.07
CA CYS A 140 -22.26 -55.84 2.47
C CYS A 140 -22.84 -57.03 3.25
N ALA A 141 -23.77 -56.80 4.17
CA ALA A 141 -24.43 -57.88 4.90
C ALA A 141 -25.24 -58.80 3.97
N THR A 142 -25.97 -58.23 3.00
CA THR A 142 -26.71 -59.04 2.01
C THR A 142 -25.80 -59.86 1.09
N GLU A 143 -24.66 -59.31 0.66
CA GLU A 143 -23.67 -60.07 -0.12
C GLU A 143 -23.05 -61.21 0.70
N GLU A 144 -22.76 -61.00 1.99
CA GLU A 144 -22.26 -62.04 2.88
C GLU A 144 -23.28 -63.17 3.09
N GLU A 145 -24.57 -62.85 3.24
CA GLU A 145 -25.64 -63.85 3.36
C GLU A 145 -25.85 -64.66 2.06
N GLU A 146 -25.80 -64.01 0.89
CA GLU A 146 -25.88 -64.68 -0.42
C GLU A 146 -24.69 -65.64 -0.64
N HIS A 147 -23.48 -65.21 -0.28
CA HIS A 147 -22.29 -66.05 -0.37
C HIS A 147 -22.27 -67.22 0.63
N VAL A 148 -22.88 -67.08 1.81
CA VAL A 148 -23.01 -68.19 2.77
C VAL A 148 -24.07 -69.20 2.30
N SER A 149 -25.19 -68.74 1.75
CA SER A 149 -26.24 -69.57 1.15
C SER A 149 -25.73 -70.37 -0.05
N GLU A 150 -25.05 -69.70 -1.00
CA GLU A 150 -24.53 -70.36 -2.21
C GLU A 150 -23.43 -71.39 -1.87
N ASN A 151 -22.61 -71.13 -0.85
CA ASN A 151 -21.59 -72.06 -0.39
C ASN A 151 -22.18 -73.25 0.40
N ALA A 152 -23.30 -73.07 1.10
CA ALA A 152 -24.01 -74.16 1.77
C ALA A 152 -24.68 -75.11 0.75
N ASP A 153 -25.29 -74.57 -0.31
CA ASP A 153 -25.86 -75.38 -1.40
C ASP A 153 -24.76 -76.11 -2.21
N ARG A 154 -23.63 -75.45 -2.48
CA ARG A 154 -22.46 -76.12 -3.11
C ARG A 154 -21.80 -77.18 -2.23
N ALA A 155 -21.86 -77.03 -0.90
CA ALA A 155 -21.35 -78.05 0.02
C ALA A 155 -22.22 -79.30 -0.01
N HIS A 156 -23.54 -79.17 -0.18
CA HIS A 156 -24.43 -80.32 -0.31
C HIS A 156 -24.20 -81.09 -1.63
N GLU A 157 -23.98 -80.40 -2.75
CA GLU A 157 -23.65 -81.05 -4.03
C GLU A 157 -22.24 -81.70 -4.07
N ARG A 158 -21.27 -81.20 -3.30
CA ARG A 158 -19.91 -81.79 -3.24
C ARG A 158 -19.78 -83.03 -2.37
N SER A 159 -20.83 -83.44 -1.65
CA SER A 159 -20.82 -84.64 -0.80
C SER A 159 -20.93 -85.97 -1.57
N VAL A 160 -21.20 -85.94 -2.89
CA VAL A 160 -21.49 -87.16 -3.69
C VAL A 160 -20.38 -87.53 -4.67
N SER A 161 -19.28 -86.75 -4.74
CA SER A 161 -18.14 -87.15 -5.59
C SER A 161 -16.82 -86.67 -5.01
N ALA A 162 -16.24 -87.50 -4.14
CA ALA A 162 -14.84 -87.42 -3.76
C ALA A 162 -14.16 -88.77 -4.01
N LYS A 163 -13.22 -88.80 -4.96
CA LYS A 163 -12.22 -89.87 -5.18
C LYS A 163 -10.83 -89.27 -4.91
N PRO A 164 -9.86 -90.00 -4.30
CA PRO A 164 -8.73 -89.37 -3.62
C PRO A 164 -7.52 -89.05 -4.54
N ALA A 165 -6.70 -88.12 -4.05
CA ALA A 165 -5.57 -87.40 -4.68
C ALA A 165 -4.29 -88.23 -4.97
N PRO A 166 -3.24 -87.61 -5.56
CA PRO A 166 -2.10 -87.22 -4.69
C PRO A 166 -1.36 -85.91 -5.05
N ALA A 167 -0.54 -85.44 -4.10
CA ALA A 167 0.26 -84.18 -4.02
C ALA A 167 1.67 -84.32 -4.69
N PRO A 168 2.70 -83.45 -4.47
CA PRO A 168 2.81 -82.08 -3.91
C PRO A 168 3.76 -81.12 -4.71
N VAL A 169 3.65 -79.78 -4.59
CA VAL A 169 4.81 -78.84 -4.66
C VAL A 169 4.49 -77.53 -3.90
N ALA A 170 5.44 -77.06 -3.07
CA ALA A 170 5.41 -75.80 -2.30
C ALA A 170 6.26 -74.70 -3.01
N PRO A 171 6.57 -73.55 -2.39
CA PRO A 171 5.72 -72.44 -1.94
C PRO A 171 6.12 -71.12 -2.64
N VAL A 172 5.23 -70.13 -2.82
CA VAL A 172 5.68 -68.73 -2.99
C VAL A 172 4.70 -67.76 -2.33
N ALA A 173 5.18 -67.11 -1.27
CA ALA A 173 4.59 -65.92 -0.70
C ALA A 173 4.79 -64.72 -1.63
N ALA A 174 3.75 -63.91 -1.83
CA ALA A 174 3.90 -62.53 -2.28
C ALA A 174 2.75 -61.69 -1.73
N ARG A 175 2.95 -61.18 -0.50
CA ARG A 175 2.31 -59.93 -0.09
C ARG A 175 2.78 -58.84 -1.06
N LYS A 176 1.84 -58.19 -1.76
CA LYS A 176 2.06 -56.91 -2.41
C LYS A 176 0.85 -56.02 -2.18
N THR A 177 0.87 -55.29 -1.07
CA THR A 177 0.43 -53.90 -1.06
C THR A 177 1.31 -53.12 -2.02
N PRO A 178 0.72 -52.22 -2.83
CA PRO A 178 1.37 -50.95 -3.06
C PRO A 178 0.45 -49.85 -2.54
N ASP A 179 0.94 -49.16 -1.52
CA ASP A 179 0.57 -47.79 -1.19
C ASP A 179 0.24 -47.01 -2.46
N ARG A 180 -1.00 -46.54 -2.57
CA ARG A 180 -1.35 -45.51 -3.54
C ARG A 180 -1.21 -44.16 -2.84
N PRO A 181 -0.20 -43.34 -3.16
CA PRO A 181 -0.11 -42.01 -2.58
C PRO A 181 -1.23 -41.12 -3.15
N LEU A 182 -1.94 -40.44 -2.26
CA LEU A 182 -2.90 -39.39 -2.60
C LEU A 182 -2.18 -38.27 -3.39
N PRO A 183 -2.67 -37.84 -4.56
CA PRO A 183 -2.16 -36.65 -5.19
C PRO A 183 -2.55 -35.42 -4.37
N ARG A 184 -1.56 -34.80 -3.74
CA ARG A 184 -1.63 -33.42 -3.23
C ARG A 184 -2.04 -32.49 -4.37
N THR A 185 -3.28 -32.00 -4.36
CA THR A 185 -3.66 -30.86 -5.19
C THR A 185 -3.07 -29.61 -4.57
N HIS A 186 -1.96 -29.18 -5.18
CA HIS A 186 -1.34 -27.89 -4.94
C HIS A 186 -2.34 -26.77 -5.22
N ARG A 187 -2.49 -25.90 -4.22
CA ARG A 187 -3.12 -24.58 -4.28
C ARG A 187 -2.47 -23.76 -5.42
N PRO A 188 -3.21 -23.23 -6.41
CA PRO A 188 -2.63 -22.31 -7.36
C PRO A 188 -2.35 -20.96 -6.68
N ALA A 189 -1.14 -20.46 -6.92
CA ALA A 189 -0.61 -19.21 -6.42
C ALA A 189 -1.49 -18.01 -6.79
N GLN A 190 -1.71 -17.12 -5.83
CA GLN A 190 -2.27 -15.79 -6.06
C GLN A 190 -1.33 -15.01 -6.99
N LYS A 191 -1.80 -14.71 -8.21
CA LYS A 191 -1.19 -13.67 -9.04
C LYS A 191 -1.56 -12.32 -8.42
N THR A 192 -0.61 -11.72 -7.70
CA THR A 192 -0.59 -10.29 -7.41
C THR A 192 -0.58 -9.53 -8.73
N ALA A 193 -1.69 -8.91 -9.09
CA ALA A 193 -1.76 -7.93 -10.15
C ALA A 193 -0.95 -6.69 -9.73
N ARG A 194 0.24 -6.54 -10.32
CA ARG A 194 1.00 -5.28 -10.32
C ARG A 194 0.11 -4.19 -10.94
N GLN A 195 -0.18 -3.15 -10.18
CA GLN A 195 -0.68 -1.89 -10.73
C GLN A 195 0.38 -1.26 -11.64
N PRO A 196 0.02 -0.79 -12.84
CA PRO A 196 0.84 0.15 -13.58
C PRO A 196 0.61 1.58 -13.05
N SER A 197 1.68 2.18 -12.53
CA SER A 197 1.78 3.61 -12.32
C SER A 197 1.75 4.35 -13.65
N ALA A 198 0.86 5.32 -13.83
CA ALA A 198 0.95 6.30 -14.92
C ALA A 198 0.32 7.65 -14.51
N ARG A 199 1.22 8.57 -14.12
CA ARG A 199 1.26 10.04 -14.21
C ARG A 199 -0.01 10.92 -14.06
N PRO A 200 0.15 12.10 -13.41
CA PRO A 200 -0.93 13.07 -13.20
C PRO A 200 -1.24 13.86 -14.47
N LYS A 201 -2.53 14.02 -14.79
CA LYS A 201 -3.01 14.99 -15.79
C LYS A 201 -3.80 16.10 -15.10
N LYS A 202 -3.19 17.29 -15.17
CA LYS A 202 -3.74 18.65 -15.26
C LYS A 202 -5.17 18.91 -14.72
N SER A 203 -5.21 19.81 -13.74
CA SER A 203 -6.37 20.60 -13.30
C SER A 203 -7.06 21.31 -14.47
N PRO A 204 -8.40 21.37 -14.52
CA PRO A 204 -9.12 22.40 -15.23
C PRO A 204 -9.29 23.64 -14.34
N GLN A 205 -8.91 24.76 -14.92
CA GLN A 205 -9.06 26.14 -14.47
C GLN A 205 -10.47 26.48 -13.93
N GLN A 206 -10.44 27.40 -12.96
CA GLN A 206 -11.47 28.39 -12.71
C GLN A 206 -12.07 28.97 -14.00
N GLU A 207 -13.37 28.80 -14.19
CA GLU A 207 -14.18 29.80 -14.89
C GLU A 207 -14.76 30.75 -13.85
N ARG A 208 -14.08 31.90 -13.69
CA ARG A 208 -14.70 33.15 -13.28
C ARG A 208 -14.91 33.98 -14.54
N THR A 209 -16.15 34.19 -14.91
CA THR A 209 -16.55 35.42 -15.62
C THR A 209 -17.80 35.98 -14.96
N ARG A 210 -17.63 37.19 -14.44
CA ARG A 210 -18.67 38.15 -14.07
C ARG A 210 -19.43 38.60 -15.32
N SER A 211 -20.74 38.76 -15.20
CA SER A 211 -21.47 40.03 -15.36
C SER A 211 -22.90 39.85 -14.90
#